data_AF-A0AAD7IYT8-F1
#
_entry.id   AF-A0AAD7IYT8-F1
#
_cell.length_a   1.000
_cell.length_b   1.000
_cell.length_c   1.000
_cell.angle_alpha   90.00
_cell.angle_beta   90.00
_cell.angle_gamma   90.00
#
_symmetry.space_group_name_H-M   'P 1'
#
loop_
_entity.id
_entity.type
_entity.pdbx_description
1 polymer ?
#
loop_
_entity_poly.entity_id
_entity_poly.type
_entity_poly.pdbx_seq_one_letter_code
_entity_poly.pdbx_strand_id
1 'polypeptide(L)'
;MASSASSPSSSLQANPTANQMHVSGLGLEVNPYATRYSCLKGSCKVTSMAAPAPQETNLKPTAHEQHTLAAPLAYHSAFADSDADVVLASSEGTLYRVHAYTLRTTSGLFKTLLSLPPPPGGHTVSPIPTGEPDTVLEPLLCLMCGLHTPPWPSLAALSAVLTLAQNWVSPGPIAYLRPLLKSPKFLTTDPLRVYALAAHFGFRAEAQIASTHTLTLDLLHPQHADALGAMPAVAALALVRLHRTRRDALRALLDSPERFLAGNGQPFYCSACAITPLENRTWRALKHRILRELDACAGGDALGARAMWGEGGMGVWEEARACWKAVCVKPGCAAANYDRAATVKQIQACVEGLPKVVEVDWLEESGNLD
;
A
#
# COMPACT_ATOMS: atom_id res chain seq x y z
N MET A 1 44.02 -12.92 55.46
CA MET A 1 42.79 -13.51 56.05
C MET A 1 41.93 -13.91 54.86
N ALA A 2 42.16 -15.10 54.29
CA ALA A 2 41.52 -16.37 54.66
C ALA A 2 40.00 -16.31 54.47
N SER A 3 39.30 -17.20 53.76
CA SER A 3 39.62 -18.38 52.95
C SER A 3 38.29 -18.85 52.32
N SER A 4 38.36 -19.54 51.17
CA SER A 4 37.64 -20.80 50.81
C SER A 4 36.10 -20.80 50.75
N ALA A 5 35.37 -21.51 49.89
CA ALA A 5 35.56 -22.68 49.01
C ALA A 5 34.27 -22.76 48.15
N SER A 6 34.03 -23.54 47.09
CA SER A 6 34.75 -24.51 46.27
C SER A 6 33.74 -25.04 45.24
N SER A 7 34.18 -25.25 43.99
CA SER A 7 33.52 -26.10 42.97
C SER A 7 33.53 -27.59 43.38
N PRO A 8 32.87 -28.49 42.63
CA PRO A 8 33.50 -29.17 41.48
C PRO A 8 32.53 -29.33 40.27
N SER A 9 32.94 -29.20 39.00
CA SER A 9 33.78 -30.08 38.16
C SER A 9 33.13 -31.42 37.77
N SER A 10 32.77 -31.56 36.49
CA SER A 10 32.93 -32.82 35.74
C SER A 10 32.99 -32.56 34.23
N SER A 11 34.21 -32.62 33.70
CA SER A 11 34.59 -32.74 32.30
C SER A 11 34.65 -34.22 31.90
N LEU A 12 34.21 -34.56 30.69
CA LEU A 12 34.64 -35.80 30.00
C LEU A 12 34.82 -35.51 28.50
N GLN A 13 36.00 -35.89 28.01
CA GLN A 13 36.56 -35.73 26.66
C GLN A 13 36.23 -36.92 25.72
N ALA A 14 36.40 -36.66 24.42
CA ALA A 14 36.94 -37.55 23.36
C ALA A 14 36.05 -38.71 22.86
N ASN A 15 36.03 -39.13 21.59
CA ASN A 15 36.48 -38.67 20.26
C ASN A 15 35.75 -39.60 19.22
N PRO A 16 36.17 -39.81 17.95
CA PRO A 16 35.26 -39.85 16.80
C PRO A 16 35.02 -41.27 16.24
N THR A 17 33.93 -41.48 15.51
CA THR A 17 33.83 -42.64 14.61
C THR A 17 33.05 -42.29 13.35
N ALA A 18 33.71 -42.59 12.23
CA ALA A 18 33.20 -42.54 10.88
C ALA A 18 31.96 -43.40 10.69
N ASN A 19 31.05 -42.96 9.80
CA ASN A 19 30.33 -43.89 8.95
C ASN A 19 30.00 -43.22 7.61
N GLN A 20 30.68 -43.73 6.56
CA GLN A 20 30.26 -43.59 5.17
C GLN A 20 28.98 -44.39 4.97
N MET A 21 27.95 -43.80 4.37
CA MET A 21 27.02 -44.53 3.51
C MET A 21 26.66 -43.71 2.28
N HIS A 22 27.08 -44.27 1.16
CA HIS A 22 26.75 -43.96 -0.21
C HIS A 22 25.29 -44.36 -0.46
N VAL A 23 24.40 -43.46 -0.92
CA VAL A 23 23.27 -43.84 -1.77
C VAL A 23 22.98 -42.73 -2.78
N SER A 24 22.96 -43.18 -4.03
CA SER A 24 22.75 -42.49 -5.28
C SER A 24 21.37 -41.81 -5.42
N GLY A 25 21.40 -40.62 -6.02
CA GLY A 25 20.58 -40.26 -7.20
C GLY A 25 19.06 -40.25 -7.07
N LEU A 26 18.48 -39.05 -6.99
CA LEU A 26 17.26 -38.68 -7.70
C LEU A 26 17.36 -37.19 -8.06
N GLY A 27 17.47 -36.91 -9.36
CA GLY A 27 17.47 -35.56 -9.90
C GLY A 27 16.10 -34.92 -9.78
N LEU A 28 16.05 -33.78 -9.11
CA LEU A 28 14.94 -32.83 -9.15
C LEU A 28 15.44 -31.62 -9.93
N GLU A 29 14.97 -31.49 -11.18
CA GLU A 29 15.09 -30.27 -11.95
C GLU A 29 14.31 -29.15 -11.24
N VAL A 30 15.04 -28.19 -10.69
CA VAL A 30 14.46 -26.99 -10.08
C VAL A 30 14.31 -25.95 -11.19
N ASN A 31 13.07 -25.72 -11.61
CA ASN A 31 12.69 -24.62 -12.51
C ASN A 31 12.69 -23.30 -11.70
N PRO A 32 13.56 -22.31 -12.02
CA PRO A 32 13.68 -21.09 -11.23
C PRO A 32 12.65 -19.98 -11.57
N TYR A 33 11.63 -20.23 -12.38
CA TYR A 33 10.68 -19.18 -12.83
C TYR A 33 9.22 -19.35 -12.37
N ALA A 34 8.94 -20.15 -11.33
CA ALA A 34 7.58 -20.38 -10.86
C ALA A 34 7.27 -19.70 -9.52
N THR A 35 7.20 -18.36 -9.48
CA THR A 35 6.57 -17.67 -8.34
C THR A 35 5.08 -17.50 -8.62
N ARG A 36 4.28 -18.56 -8.36
CA ARG A 36 2.82 -18.43 -8.27
C ARG A 36 2.42 -18.08 -6.85
N TYR A 37 1.74 -16.96 -6.71
CA TYR A 37 1.00 -16.55 -5.53
C TYR A 37 -0.03 -17.63 -5.14
N SER A 38 0.13 -18.23 -3.95
CA SER A 38 -0.89 -19.04 -3.32
C SER A 38 -1.65 -18.20 -2.29
N CYS A 39 -2.92 -17.96 -2.61
CA CYS A 39 -3.91 -17.31 -1.74
C CYS A 39 -4.23 -18.23 -0.56
N LEU A 40 -3.90 -17.80 0.66
CA LEU A 40 -4.28 -18.46 1.91
C LEU A 40 -5.78 -18.26 2.15
N LYS A 41 -6.61 -19.23 1.74
CA LYS A 41 -7.98 -19.37 2.24
C LYS A 41 -7.96 -20.15 3.55
N GLY A 42 -8.21 -19.45 4.64
CA GLY A 42 -8.52 -20.01 5.95
C GLY A 42 -9.92 -20.62 6.00
N SER A 43 -9.94 -21.90 6.33
CA SER A 43 -10.93 -22.69 7.08
C SER A 43 -12.32 -22.10 7.36
N CYS A 44 -13.33 -22.61 6.67
CA CYS A 44 -14.68 -22.78 7.21
C CYS A 44 -15.11 -24.24 7.03
N LYS A 45 -15.32 -24.94 8.17
CA LYS A 45 -15.88 -26.29 8.23
C LYS A 45 -17.31 -26.27 7.68
N VAL A 46 -17.58 -27.08 6.67
CA VAL A 46 -18.94 -27.54 6.36
C VAL A 46 -18.92 -29.05 6.15
N THR A 47 -19.93 -29.68 6.71
CA THR A 47 -20.11 -31.08 7.06
C THR A 47 -20.25 -32.00 5.86
N SER A 48 -19.52 -33.12 5.93
CA SER A 48 -19.73 -34.45 5.32
C SER A 48 -21.08 -34.69 4.63
N MET A 49 -21.05 -35.04 3.33
CA MET A 49 -21.87 -36.12 2.74
C MET A 49 -21.07 -36.88 1.67
N ALA A 50 -21.27 -38.19 1.65
CA ALA A 50 -20.47 -39.21 0.95
C ALA A 50 -20.52 -39.13 -0.59
N ALA A 51 -19.39 -39.43 -1.23
CA ALA A 51 -19.29 -39.69 -2.67
C ALA A 51 -19.10 -41.20 -2.93
N PRO A 52 -19.77 -41.80 -3.94
CA PRO A 52 -19.49 -43.16 -4.38
C PRO A 52 -18.30 -43.23 -5.34
N ALA A 53 -17.69 -44.41 -5.39
CA ALA A 53 -16.45 -44.78 -6.10
C ALA A 53 -16.49 -44.56 -7.64
N PRO A 54 -15.32 -44.41 -8.30
CA PRO A 54 -15.23 -44.10 -9.72
C PRO A 54 -15.41 -45.35 -10.60
N GLN A 55 -16.14 -45.20 -11.70
CA GLN A 55 -16.14 -46.17 -12.80
C GLN A 55 -15.07 -45.79 -13.82
N GLU A 56 -14.16 -46.73 -14.07
CA GLU A 56 -13.16 -46.69 -15.12
C GLU A 56 -13.82 -46.69 -16.50
N THR A 57 -13.56 -45.66 -17.30
CA THR A 57 -13.82 -45.71 -18.74
C THR A 57 -12.52 -45.50 -19.50
N ASN A 58 -12.19 -46.55 -20.25
CA ASN A 58 -11.01 -46.75 -21.05
C ASN A 58 -11.12 -45.90 -22.33
N LEU A 59 -10.27 -44.87 -22.48
CA LEU A 59 -10.13 -44.11 -23.72
C LEU A 59 -8.65 -44.01 -24.11
N LYS A 60 -8.36 -44.55 -25.29
CA LYS A 60 -7.04 -44.61 -25.95
C LYS A 60 -6.42 -43.22 -26.19
N PRO A 61 -5.08 -43.14 -26.30
CA PRO A 61 -4.37 -41.87 -26.46
C PRO A 61 -4.46 -41.36 -27.91
N THR A 62 -5.08 -40.21 -28.09
CA THR A 62 -5.02 -39.45 -29.35
C THR A 62 -3.88 -38.43 -29.30
N ALA A 63 -2.96 -38.63 -30.23
CA ALA A 63 -1.98 -37.74 -30.85
C ALA A 63 -1.77 -36.32 -30.27
N HIS A 64 -0.49 -36.00 -30.07
CA HIS A 64 0.12 -34.67 -30.06
C HIS A 64 -0.68 -33.59 -30.81
N GLU A 65 -1.34 -32.71 -30.07
CA GLU A 65 -1.71 -31.38 -30.57
C GLU A 65 -0.49 -30.46 -30.45
N GLN A 66 0.34 -30.47 -31.49
CA GLN A 66 1.24 -29.37 -31.78
C GLN A 66 0.43 -28.23 -32.42
N HIS A 67 -0.22 -27.42 -31.59
CA HIS A 67 -0.66 -26.09 -32.02
C HIS A 67 0.45 -25.09 -31.74
N THR A 68 1.28 -24.80 -32.74
CA THR A 68 2.10 -23.59 -32.76
C THR A 68 2.18 -23.08 -34.19
N LEU A 69 1.17 -22.31 -34.58
CA LEU A 69 1.29 -21.37 -35.70
C LEU A 69 2.13 -20.19 -35.20
N ALA A 70 3.45 -20.30 -35.33
CA ALA A 70 4.38 -19.23 -35.02
C ALA A 70 4.16 -18.09 -36.02
N ALA A 71 3.54 -17.00 -35.57
CA ALA A 71 3.64 -15.73 -36.28
C ALA A 71 5.13 -15.35 -36.42
N PRO A 72 5.56 -14.75 -37.55
CA PRO A 72 6.94 -14.34 -37.70
C PRO A 72 7.30 -13.34 -36.58
N LEU A 73 8.30 -13.71 -35.77
CA LEU A 73 8.84 -12.89 -34.70
C LEU A 73 9.36 -11.58 -35.32
N ALA A 74 8.65 -10.48 -35.09
CA ALA A 74 8.99 -9.17 -35.63
C ALA A 74 9.84 -8.37 -34.64
N TYR A 75 10.86 -7.67 -35.14
CA TYR A 75 11.63 -6.75 -34.30
C TYR A 75 10.85 -5.47 -34.04
N HIS A 76 10.88 -4.99 -32.80
CA HIS A 76 10.31 -3.71 -32.44
C HIS A 76 11.08 -2.58 -33.16
N SER A 77 10.35 -1.59 -33.69
CA SER A 77 10.94 -0.53 -34.53
C SER A 77 12.04 0.27 -33.84
N ALA A 78 11.86 0.56 -32.55
CA ALA A 78 12.85 1.27 -31.72
C ALA A 78 14.03 0.39 -31.25
N PHE A 79 13.94 -0.94 -31.39
CA PHE A 79 14.92 -1.92 -30.90
C PHE A 79 15.33 -2.89 -32.02
N ALA A 80 15.52 -2.37 -33.22
CA ALA A 80 15.87 -3.14 -34.42
C ALA A 80 17.36 -3.04 -34.82
N ASP A 81 18.18 -2.35 -34.03
CA ASP A 81 19.61 -2.15 -34.31
C ASP A 81 20.34 -3.50 -34.51
N SER A 82 21.01 -3.67 -35.64
CA SER A 82 21.74 -4.89 -35.98
C SER A 82 23.00 -5.08 -35.15
N ASP A 83 23.54 -4.01 -34.56
CA ASP A 83 24.79 -4.05 -33.79
C ASP A 83 24.56 -4.47 -32.33
N ALA A 84 23.29 -4.59 -31.91
CA ALA A 84 22.93 -5.08 -30.59
C ALA A 84 23.09 -6.61 -30.47
N ASP A 85 23.77 -7.03 -29.42
CA ASP A 85 24.29 -8.38 -29.18
C ASP A 85 23.37 -9.24 -28.28
N VAL A 86 22.32 -8.66 -27.72
CA VAL A 86 21.29 -9.36 -26.95
C VAL A 86 19.93 -9.19 -27.61
N VAL A 87 19.20 -10.30 -27.77
CA VAL A 87 17.81 -10.30 -28.23
C VAL A 87 16.92 -10.75 -27.08
N LEU A 88 16.00 -9.90 -26.65
CA LEU A 88 14.95 -10.25 -25.69
C LEU A 88 13.64 -10.52 -26.45
N ALA A 89 12.85 -11.48 -26.00
CA ALA A 89 11.54 -11.79 -26.57
C ALA A 89 10.43 -11.52 -25.54
N SER A 90 9.39 -10.82 -25.95
CA SER A 90 8.16 -10.66 -25.15
C SER A 90 7.30 -11.92 -25.19
N SER A 91 6.29 -11.99 -24.31
CA SER A 91 5.29 -13.06 -24.34
C SER A 91 4.45 -13.09 -25.62
N GLU A 92 4.40 -11.98 -26.35
CA GLU A 92 3.63 -11.80 -27.59
C GLU A 92 4.45 -12.13 -28.84
N GLY A 93 5.75 -12.44 -28.68
CA GLY A 93 6.65 -12.80 -29.78
C GLY A 93 7.38 -11.62 -30.43
N THR A 94 7.26 -10.41 -29.88
CA THR A 94 8.03 -9.25 -30.34
C THR A 94 9.48 -9.36 -29.85
N LEU A 95 10.43 -9.07 -30.74
CA LEU A 95 11.86 -9.13 -30.47
C LEU A 95 12.44 -7.73 -30.22
N TYR A 96 13.25 -7.62 -29.18
CA TYR A 96 13.92 -6.40 -28.77
C TYR A 96 15.43 -6.62 -28.80
N ARG A 97 16.14 -5.96 -29.72
CA ARG A 97 17.60 -5.95 -29.70
C ARG A 97 18.09 -4.85 -28.78
N VAL A 98 18.93 -5.22 -27.82
CA VAL A 98 19.50 -4.32 -26.81
C VAL A 98 20.99 -4.64 -26.66
N HIS A 99 21.82 -3.62 -26.48
CA HIS A 99 23.24 -3.85 -26.20
C HIS A 99 23.45 -4.46 -24.81
N ALA A 100 24.26 -5.50 -24.70
CA ALA A 100 24.65 -6.14 -23.45
C ALA A 100 25.26 -5.12 -22.47
N TYR A 101 25.99 -4.14 -22.99
CA TYR A 101 26.54 -3.04 -22.18
C TYR A 101 25.43 -2.31 -21.41
N THR A 102 24.36 -1.91 -22.09
CA THR A 102 23.22 -1.21 -21.47
C THR A 102 22.55 -2.07 -20.43
N LEU A 103 22.22 -3.33 -20.75
CA LEU A 103 21.58 -4.26 -19.81
C LEU A 103 22.45 -4.51 -18.57
N ARG A 104 23.76 -4.74 -18.73
CA ARG A 104 24.69 -4.98 -17.60
C ARG A 104 24.92 -3.77 -16.71
N THR A 105 24.82 -2.56 -17.25
CA THR A 105 25.06 -1.32 -16.49
C THR A 105 23.80 -0.80 -15.81
N THR A 106 22.63 -1.10 -16.36
CA THR A 106 21.34 -0.61 -15.84
C THR A 106 20.54 -1.63 -15.05
N SER A 107 20.88 -2.92 -15.14
CA SER A 107 20.21 -4.02 -14.43
C SER A 107 21.21 -4.95 -13.73
N GLY A 108 21.02 -5.14 -12.42
CA GLY A 108 21.80 -6.11 -11.63
C GLY A 108 21.54 -7.57 -12.04
N LEU A 109 20.32 -7.88 -12.48
CA LEU A 109 19.95 -9.19 -13.02
C LEU A 109 20.76 -9.51 -14.27
N PHE A 110 20.77 -8.63 -15.26
CA PHE A 110 21.50 -8.86 -16.51
C PHE A 110 23.01 -8.76 -16.34
N LYS A 111 23.50 -7.94 -15.40
CA LYS A 111 24.92 -7.95 -14.99
C LYS A 111 25.38 -9.35 -14.58
N THR A 112 24.53 -10.06 -13.83
CA THR A 112 24.81 -11.43 -13.38
C THR A 112 24.59 -12.44 -14.50
N LEU A 113 23.43 -12.40 -15.16
CA LEU A 113 23.04 -13.33 -16.23
C LEU A 113 24.09 -13.39 -17.35
N LEU A 114 24.54 -12.22 -17.82
CA LEU A 114 25.48 -12.11 -18.95
C LEU A 114 26.94 -12.35 -18.53
N SER A 115 27.22 -12.53 -17.24
CA SER A 115 28.54 -12.93 -16.75
C SER A 115 28.73 -14.46 -16.72
N LEU A 116 27.63 -15.22 -16.86
CA LEU A 116 27.67 -16.68 -16.82
C LEU A 116 28.31 -17.26 -18.11
N PRO A 117 29.01 -18.41 -18.01
CA PRO A 117 29.53 -19.08 -19.19
C PRO A 117 28.39 -19.50 -20.12
N PRO A 118 28.53 -19.35 -21.44
CA PRO A 118 27.54 -19.87 -22.38
C PRO A 118 27.42 -21.40 -22.26
N PRO A 119 26.22 -21.98 -22.44
CA PRO A 119 26.04 -23.42 -22.38
C PRO A 119 26.90 -24.12 -23.46
N PRO A 120 27.48 -25.29 -23.16
CA PRO A 120 28.34 -26.00 -24.10
C PRO A 120 27.51 -26.45 -25.32
N GLY A 121 27.81 -25.86 -26.49
CA GLY A 121 27.26 -26.27 -27.79
C GLY A 121 26.41 -25.25 -28.57
N GLY A 122 26.25 -24.00 -28.12
CA GLY A 122 25.39 -23.03 -28.80
C GLY A 122 26.09 -21.79 -29.37
N HIS A 123 26.29 -21.74 -30.68
CA HIS A 123 26.65 -20.53 -31.46
C HIS A 123 25.42 -19.86 -32.10
N THR A 124 24.29 -19.86 -31.41
CA THR A 124 23.10 -19.12 -31.85
C THR A 124 22.66 -18.18 -30.76
N VAL A 125 22.57 -16.89 -31.10
CA VAL A 125 21.95 -15.84 -30.28
C VAL A 125 20.45 -16.17 -30.23
N SER A 126 20.08 -17.15 -29.42
CA SER A 126 18.68 -17.46 -29.17
C SER A 126 18.08 -16.29 -28.40
N PRO A 127 16.91 -15.77 -28.80
CA PRO A 127 16.21 -14.78 -28.01
C PRO A 127 16.01 -15.26 -26.56
N ILE A 128 16.24 -14.38 -25.60
CA ILE A 128 15.98 -14.62 -24.17
C ILE A 128 14.49 -14.34 -23.93
N PRO A 129 13.67 -15.35 -23.61
CA PRO A 129 12.27 -15.13 -23.31
C PRO A 129 12.13 -14.42 -21.96
N THR A 130 11.41 -13.30 -21.95
CA THR A 130 11.17 -12.51 -20.72
C THR A 130 9.89 -12.93 -19.99
N GLY A 131 8.91 -13.45 -20.72
CA GLY A 131 7.57 -13.75 -20.19
C GLY A 131 6.69 -12.52 -19.97
N GLU A 132 7.18 -11.33 -20.28
CA GLU A 132 6.47 -10.05 -20.10
C GLU A 132 5.81 -9.59 -21.41
N PRO A 133 4.62 -8.98 -21.36
CA PRO A 133 3.96 -8.42 -22.53
C PRO A 133 4.65 -7.13 -23.01
N ASP A 134 4.44 -6.75 -24.27
CA ASP A 134 5.07 -5.57 -24.86
C ASP A 134 4.75 -4.29 -24.07
N THR A 135 3.50 -4.20 -23.59
CA THR A 135 3.00 -3.07 -22.77
C THR A 135 3.78 -2.80 -21.48
N VAL A 136 4.56 -3.77 -20.99
CA VAL A 136 5.41 -3.63 -19.78
C VAL A 136 6.88 -3.63 -20.15
N LEU A 137 7.28 -4.49 -21.08
CA LEU A 137 8.67 -4.64 -21.51
C LEU A 137 9.19 -3.40 -22.27
N GLU A 138 8.43 -2.89 -23.23
CA GLU A 138 8.85 -1.74 -24.05
C GLU A 138 9.13 -0.49 -23.19
N PRO A 139 8.22 -0.03 -22.30
CA PRO A 139 8.50 1.14 -21.48
C PRO A 139 9.73 0.97 -20.57
N LEU A 140 9.96 -0.23 -20.02
CA LEU A 140 11.14 -0.48 -19.19
C LEU A 140 12.42 -0.38 -20.01
N LEU A 141 12.46 -1.01 -21.19
CA LEU A 141 13.62 -0.98 -22.06
C LEU A 141 13.90 0.44 -22.56
N CYS A 142 12.86 1.22 -22.87
CA CYS A 142 13.01 2.63 -23.22
C CYS A 142 13.68 3.42 -22.09
N LEU A 143 13.26 3.22 -20.84
CA LEU A 143 13.90 3.86 -19.67
C LEU A 143 15.36 3.44 -19.50
N MET A 144 15.67 2.15 -19.66
CA MET A 144 17.03 1.62 -19.52
C MET A 144 17.95 2.11 -20.64
N CYS A 145 17.44 2.30 -21.85
CA CYS A 145 18.22 2.73 -23.01
C CYS A 145 18.23 4.26 -23.22
N GLY A 146 17.55 5.04 -22.37
CA GLY A 146 17.45 6.49 -22.53
C GLY A 146 16.61 6.92 -23.74
N LEU A 147 15.66 6.09 -24.16
CA LEU A 147 14.75 6.36 -25.27
C LEU A 147 13.47 7.03 -24.79
N HIS A 148 12.70 7.55 -25.75
CA HIS A 148 11.38 8.11 -25.47
C HIS A 148 10.48 7.07 -24.81
N THR A 149 9.99 7.36 -23.60
CA THR A 149 9.06 6.49 -22.88
C THR A 149 7.63 6.90 -23.23
N PRO A 150 6.75 5.95 -23.59
CA PRO A 150 5.34 6.26 -23.86
C PRO A 150 4.65 6.84 -22.60
N PRO A 151 3.58 7.63 -22.76
CA PRO A 151 2.86 8.19 -21.64
C PRO A 151 2.18 7.10 -20.80
N TRP A 152 2.14 7.29 -19.47
CA TRP A 152 1.54 6.33 -18.54
C TRP A 152 0.00 6.41 -18.54
N PRO A 153 -0.72 5.40 -19.05
CA PRO A 153 -2.17 5.47 -19.17
C PRO A 153 -2.85 5.37 -17.80
N SER A 154 -2.33 4.51 -16.92
CA SER A 154 -2.94 4.15 -15.64
C SER A 154 -1.90 3.86 -14.56
N LEU A 155 -2.34 3.85 -13.30
CA LEU A 155 -1.52 3.43 -12.17
C LEU A 155 -1.15 1.94 -12.27
N ALA A 156 -2.01 1.11 -12.86
CA ALA A 156 -1.74 -0.31 -13.08
C ALA A 156 -0.58 -0.54 -14.06
N ALA A 157 -0.53 0.22 -15.16
CA ALA A 157 0.59 0.17 -16.10
C ALA A 157 1.90 0.61 -15.43
N LEU A 158 1.85 1.70 -14.66
CA LEU A 158 3.01 2.18 -13.89
C LEU A 158 3.49 1.13 -12.87
N SER A 159 2.56 0.50 -12.16
CA SER A 159 2.85 -0.57 -11.19
C SER A 159 3.49 -1.77 -11.85
N ALA A 160 3.00 -2.22 -13.01
CA ALA A 160 3.55 -3.38 -13.70
C ALA A 160 5.02 -3.15 -14.10
N VAL A 161 5.32 -1.96 -14.65
CA VAL A 161 6.70 -1.60 -15.02
C VAL A 161 7.59 -1.41 -13.80
N LEU A 162 7.09 -0.82 -12.70
CA LEU A 162 7.81 -0.75 -11.43
C LEU A 162 8.16 -2.14 -10.88
N THR A 163 7.21 -3.07 -10.92
CA THR A 163 7.43 -4.47 -10.49
C THR A 163 8.50 -5.13 -11.35
N LEU A 164 8.43 -4.96 -12.68
CA LEU A 164 9.45 -5.52 -13.57
C LEU A 164 10.82 -4.90 -13.32
N ALA A 165 10.89 -3.59 -13.12
CA ALA A 165 12.14 -2.89 -12.80
C ALA A 165 12.76 -3.39 -11.47
N GLN A 166 11.93 -3.68 -10.46
CA GLN A 166 12.37 -4.29 -9.21
C GLN A 166 12.90 -5.71 -9.43
N ASN A 167 12.18 -6.54 -10.20
CA ASN A 167 12.59 -7.91 -10.52
C ASN A 167 13.91 -7.94 -11.31
N TRP A 168 14.11 -6.97 -12.20
CA TRP A 168 15.35 -6.83 -12.98
C TRP A 168 16.45 -6.11 -12.21
N VAL A 169 16.20 -5.67 -10.98
CA VAL A 169 17.15 -4.93 -10.15
C VAL A 169 17.68 -3.72 -10.92
N SER A 170 16.76 -2.90 -11.42
CA SER A 170 17.02 -1.74 -12.29
C SER A 170 16.72 -0.43 -11.55
N PRO A 171 17.68 0.11 -10.76
CA PRO A 171 17.43 1.26 -9.89
C PRO A 171 17.13 2.56 -10.65
N GLY A 172 17.70 2.75 -11.85
CA GLY A 172 17.47 3.93 -12.68
C GLY A 172 16.00 4.11 -13.06
N PRO A 173 15.37 3.12 -13.73
CA PRO A 173 13.93 3.13 -13.99
C PRO A 173 13.09 3.32 -12.72
N ILE A 174 13.43 2.66 -11.60
CA ILE A 174 12.69 2.83 -10.34
C ILE A 174 12.75 4.30 -9.86
N ALA A 175 13.93 4.92 -9.88
CA ALA A 175 14.11 6.31 -9.50
C ALA A 175 13.32 7.29 -10.38
N TYR A 176 13.18 6.98 -11.67
CA TYR A 176 12.37 7.77 -12.60
C TYR A 176 10.86 7.62 -12.35
N LEU A 177 10.39 6.40 -12.08
CA LEU A 177 8.96 6.09 -11.93
C LEU A 177 8.39 6.50 -10.57
N ARG A 178 9.19 6.35 -9.50
CA ARG A 178 8.80 6.70 -8.12
C ARG A 178 8.13 8.08 -7.97
N PRO A 179 8.70 9.20 -8.48
CA PRO A 179 8.07 10.51 -8.31
C PRO A 179 6.71 10.64 -9.02
N LEU A 180 6.42 9.83 -10.03
CA LEU A 180 5.15 9.86 -10.76
C LEU A 180 3.96 9.42 -9.88
N LEU A 181 4.22 8.60 -8.85
CA LEU A 181 3.21 8.20 -7.86
C LEU A 181 2.61 9.40 -7.12
N LYS A 182 3.36 10.50 -7.00
CA LYS A 182 2.91 11.74 -6.35
C LYS A 182 2.12 12.65 -7.29
N SER A 183 1.88 12.23 -8.54
CA SER A 183 1.10 13.06 -9.46
C SER A 183 -0.33 13.24 -8.91
N PRO A 184 -0.90 14.46 -9.00
CA PRO A 184 -2.26 14.71 -8.54
C PRO A 184 -3.27 13.75 -9.18
N LYS A 185 -3.07 13.38 -10.46
CA LYS A 185 -3.89 12.40 -11.19
C LYS A 185 -4.06 11.10 -10.39
N PHE A 186 -3.00 10.54 -9.82
CA PHE A 186 -3.10 9.27 -9.09
C PHE A 186 -3.57 9.46 -7.65
N LEU A 187 -3.07 10.49 -6.97
CA LEU A 187 -3.42 10.78 -5.57
C LEU A 187 -4.90 11.16 -5.38
N THR A 188 -5.55 11.78 -6.38
CA THR A 188 -6.98 12.09 -6.30
C THR A 188 -7.87 10.95 -6.76
N THR A 189 -7.38 10.12 -7.69
CA THR A 189 -8.19 9.03 -8.28
C THR A 189 -8.20 7.79 -7.40
N ASP A 190 -7.04 7.39 -6.87
CA ASP A 190 -6.91 6.15 -6.09
C ASP A 190 -5.74 6.23 -5.09
N PRO A 191 -5.85 7.09 -4.05
CA PRO A 191 -4.77 7.27 -3.09
C PRO A 191 -4.45 6.00 -2.30
N LEU A 192 -5.44 5.10 -2.13
CA LEU A 192 -5.25 3.85 -1.39
C LEU A 192 -4.34 2.88 -2.16
N ARG A 193 -4.50 2.74 -3.48
CA ARG A 193 -3.58 1.93 -4.29
C ARG A 193 -2.20 2.58 -4.42
N VAL A 194 -2.11 3.91 -4.48
CA VAL A 194 -0.80 4.60 -4.43
C VAL A 194 -0.09 4.30 -3.12
N TYR A 195 -0.79 4.38 -2.00
CA TYR A 195 -0.24 4.01 -0.70
C TYR A 195 0.22 2.55 -0.65
N ALA A 196 -0.61 1.62 -1.15
CA ALA A 196 -0.28 0.20 -1.21
C ALA A 196 1.00 -0.07 -2.00
N LEU A 197 1.15 0.58 -3.16
CA LEU A 197 2.35 0.47 -4.00
C LEU A 197 3.57 1.07 -3.28
N ALA A 198 3.44 2.27 -2.72
CA ALA A 198 4.53 2.90 -2.00
C ALA A 198 4.98 2.06 -0.80
N ALA A 199 4.04 1.42 -0.08
CA ALA A 199 4.36 0.48 0.99
C ALA A 199 5.05 -0.78 0.47
N HIS A 200 4.59 -1.35 -0.66
CA HIS A 200 5.18 -2.54 -1.26
C HIS A 200 6.64 -2.32 -1.69
N PHE A 201 6.95 -1.17 -2.29
CA PHE A 201 8.29 -0.83 -2.77
C PHE A 201 9.17 -0.10 -1.73
N GLY A 202 8.70 0.07 -0.49
CA GLY A 202 9.47 0.77 0.55
C GLY A 202 9.63 2.28 0.35
N PHE A 203 8.78 2.92 -0.47
CA PHE A 203 8.81 4.35 -0.75
C PHE A 203 8.17 5.17 0.38
N ARG A 204 8.90 5.36 1.48
CA ARG A 204 8.42 6.04 2.70
C ARG A 204 7.76 7.40 2.45
N ALA A 205 8.43 8.28 1.71
CA ALA A 205 7.92 9.64 1.47
C ALA A 205 6.61 9.63 0.66
N GLU A 206 6.54 8.78 -0.36
CA GLU A 206 5.36 8.60 -1.20
C GLU A 206 4.20 7.98 -0.41
N ALA A 207 4.48 7.01 0.47
CA ALA A 207 3.49 6.42 1.35
C ALA A 207 2.91 7.45 2.32
N GLN A 208 3.73 8.32 2.92
CA GLN A 208 3.24 9.40 3.78
C GLN A 208 2.33 10.37 3.02
N ILE A 209 2.73 10.81 1.83
CA ILE A 209 1.90 11.68 0.99
C ILE A 209 0.58 11.00 0.65
N ALA A 210 0.62 9.77 0.14
CA ALA A 210 -0.58 9.01 -0.21
C ALA A 210 -1.52 8.80 0.99
N SER A 211 -0.98 8.53 2.18
CA SER A 211 -1.77 8.37 3.40
C SER A 211 -2.52 9.64 3.83
N THR A 212 -2.03 10.82 3.44
CA THR A 212 -2.78 12.07 3.67
C THR A 212 -4.03 12.09 2.80
N HIS A 213 -3.90 11.66 1.55
CA HIS A 213 -5.01 11.63 0.60
C HIS A 213 -6.03 10.52 0.92
N THR A 214 -5.66 9.45 1.64
CA THR A 214 -6.64 8.45 2.08
C THR A 214 -7.57 8.96 3.17
N LEU A 215 -7.25 10.09 3.84
CA LEU A 215 -8.11 10.67 4.86
C LEU A 215 -9.48 11.09 4.33
N THR A 216 -9.60 11.35 3.02
CA THR A 216 -10.88 11.69 2.37
C THR A 216 -11.78 10.48 2.15
N LEU A 217 -11.26 9.27 2.38
CA LEU A 217 -11.97 8.02 2.14
C LEU A 217 -12.60 7.48 3.43
N ASP A 218 -13.76 6.85 3.27
CA ASP A 218 -14.26 5.87 4.23
C ASP A 218 -13.43 4.60 4.08
N LEU A 219 -12.32 4.56 4.81
CA LEU A 219 -11.30 3.52 4.68
C LEU A 219 -11.88 2.11 4.81
N LEU A 220 -12.90 1.92 5.65
CA LEU A 220 -13.49 0.60 5.92
C LEU A 220 -14.71 0.28 5.03
N HIS A 221 -15.03 1.14 4.07
CA HIS A 221 -16.08 0.85 3.10
C HIS A 221 -15.74 -0.42 2.29
N PRO A 222 -16.70 -1.33 2.03
CA PRO A 222 -16.44 -2.60 1.35
C PRO A 222 -15.74 -2.48 -0.01
N GLN A 223 -15.93 -1.35 -0.71
CA GLN A 223 -15.26 -1.05 -1.98
C GLN A 223 -13.73 -1.02 -1.91
N HIS A 224 -13.16 -0.82 -0.72
CA HIS A 224 -11.72 -0.73 -0.49
C HIS A 224 -11.12 -2.02 0.06
N ALA A 225 -11.94 -3.05 0.32
CA ALA A 225 -11.51 -4.30 0.94
C ALA A 225 -10.39 -5.00 0.15
N ASP A 226 -10.51 -5.02 -1.19
CA ASP A 226 -9.50 -5.65 -2.05
C ASP A 226 -8.15 -4.92 -1.99
N ALA A 227 -8.17 -3.59 -1.99
CA ALA A 227 -6.96 -2.78 -1.90
C ALA A 227 -6.28 -2.91 -0.52
N LEU A 228 -7.08 -2.96 0.57
CA LEU A 228 -6.59 -3.24 1.92
C LEU A 228 -6.07 -4.66 2.09
N GLY A 229 -6.67 -5.65 1.42
CA GLY A 229 -6.24 -7.04 1.47
C GLY A 229 -4.95 -7.30 0.67
N ALA A 230 -4.70 -6.51 -0.37
CA ALA A 230 -3.52 -6.65 -1.22
C ALA A 230 -2.23 -6.07 -0.61
N MET A 231 -2.32 -5.22 0.42
CA MET A 231 -1.17 -4.58 1.05
C MET A 231 -0.63 -5.40 2.24
N PRO A 232 0.66 -5.22 2.61
CA PRO A 232 1.19 -5.80 3.83
C PRO A 232 0.35 -5.41 5.06
N ALA A 233 0.07 -6.36 5.94
CA ALA A 233 -0.78 -6.14 7.11
C ALA A 233 -0.31 -4.97 7.98
N VAL A 234 1.02 -4.78 8.12
CA VAL A 234 1.63 -3.66 8.84
C VAL A 234 1.24 -2.29 8.22
N ALA A 235 1.22 -2.19 6.89
CA ALA A 235 0.87 -0.98 6.18
C ALA A 235 -0.65 -0.69 6.24
N ALA A 236 -1.49 -1.72 6.20
CA ALA A 236 -2.94 -1.57 6.41
C ALA A 236 -3.25 -1.10 7.84
N LEU A 237 -2.64 -1.74 8.85
CA LEU A 237 -2.82 -1.39 10.25
C LEU A 237 -2.39 0.05 10.53
N ALA A 238 -1.33 0.52 9.88
CA ALA A 238 -0.88 1.90 9.97
C ALA A 238 -1.92 2.92 9.50
N LEU A 239 -2.56 2.70 8.34
CA LEU A 239 -3.65 3.56 7.87
C LEU A 239 -4.83 3.55 8.84
N VAL A 240 -5.22 2.38 9.32
CA VAL A 240 -6.30 2.25 10.31
C VAL A 240 -5.95 3.01 11.59
N ARG A 241 -4.70 2.91 12.06
CA ARG A 241 -4.19 3.66 13.22
C ARG A 241 -4.23 5.16 12.97
N LEU A 242 -3.83 5.65 11.80
CA LEU A 242 -3.91 7.07 11.45
C LEU A 242 -5.34 7.59 11.55
N HIS A 243 -6.30 6.91 10.90
CA HIS A 243 -7.71 7.31 10.91
C HIS A 243 -8.29 7.31 12.33
N ARG A 244 -8.04 6.24 13.11
CA ARG A 244 -8.51 6.14 14.50
C ARG A 244 -7.88 7.18 15.41
N THR A 245 -6.56 7.39 15.30
CA THR A 245 -5.83 8.36 16.14
C THR A 245 -6.34 9.77 15.90
N ARG A 246 -6.60 10.14 14.64
CA ARG A 246 -7.22 11.44 14.31
C ARG A 246 -8.57 11.61 14.99
N ARG A 247 -9.42 10.58 14.95
CA ARG A 247 -10.76 10.59 15.56
C ARG A 247 -10.73 10.68 17.08
N ASP A 248 -9.88 9.89 17.72
CA ASP A 248 -9.74 9.89 19.17
C ASP A 248 -9.09 11.20 19.68
N ALA A 249 -8.10 11.74 18.95
CA ALA A 249 -7.51 13.03 19.26
C ALA A 249 -8.53 14.17 19.08
N LEU A 250 -9.34 14.18 18.02
CA LEU A 250 -10.39 15.19 17.86
C LEU A 250 -11.41 15.11 18.99
N ARG A 251 -11.80 13.90 19.39
CA ARG A 251 -12.70 13.70 20.54
C ARG A 251 -12.13 14.33 21.80
N ALA A 252 -10.87 14.05 22.13
CA ALA A 252 -10.21 14.64 23.30
C ALA A 252 -10.19 16.18 23.24
N LEU A 253 -9.93 16.76 22.06
CA LEU A 253 -9.95 18.21 21.86
C LEU A 253 -11.37 18.80 22.00
N LEU A 254 -12.40 18.13 21.51
CA LEU A 254 -13.80 18.54 21.64
C LEU A 254 -14.32 18.43 23.08
N ASP A 255 -13.78 17.50 23.88
CA ASP A 255 -14.11 17.33 25.30
C ASP A 255 -13.32 18.27 26.22
N SER A 256 -12.34 19.01 25.70
CA SER A 256 -11.51 19.92 26.50
C SER A 256 -12.30 21.14 27.01
N PRO A 257 -12.32 21.41 28.33
CA PRO A 257 -12.93 22.62 28.90
C PRO A 257 -12.13 23.89 28.60
N GLU A 258 -10.82 23.78 28.35
CA GLU A 258 -9.99 24.91 27.97
C GLU A 258 -10.32 25.43 26.56
N ARG A 259 -10.74 24.53 25.67
CA ARG A 259 -11.09 24.87 24.27
C ARG A 259 -12.55 25.22 24.11
N PHE A 260 -13.43 24.50 24.80
CA PHE A 260 -14.88 24.65 24.69
C PHE A 260 -15.50 24.78 26.08
N LEU A 261 -15.24 25.91 26.73
CA LEU A 261 -15.66 26.16 28.11
C LEU A 261 -17.18 26.06 28.29
N ALA A 262 -17.97 26.69 27.41
CA ALA A 262 -19.43 26.62 27.48
C ALA A 262 -19.98 25.21 27.31
N GLY A 263 -19.29 24.39 26.51
CA GLY A 263 -19.69 23.02 26.19
C GLY A 263 -19.11 21.95 27.12
N ASN A 264 -18.16 22.25 28.00
CA ASN A 264 -17.51 21.22 28.84
C ASN A 264 -17.26 21.66 30.29
N GLY A 265 -17.33 22.96 30.62
CA GLY A 265 -17.29 23.44 31.99
C GLY A 265 -18.56 23.04 32.74
N GLN A 266 -18.45 22.34 33.86
CA GLN A 266 -19.59 22.04 34.73
C GLN A 266 -19.30 22.48 36.17
N PRO A 267 -20.13 23.37 36.77
CA PRO A 267 -21.23 24.11 36.13
C PRO A 267 -20.73 25.25 35.22
N PHE A 268 -21.42 25.49 34.10
CA PHE A 268 -21.24 26.69 33.28
C PHE A 268 -22.55 27.47 33.23
N TYR A 269 -22.47 28.78 33.49
CA TYR A 269 -23.63 29.67 33.53
C TYR A 269 -23.68 30.53 32.27
N CYS A 270 -24.90 30.93 31.88
CA CYS A 270 -25.11 31.82 30.74
C CYS A 270 -24.26 33.10 30.86
N SER A 271 -23.54 33.44 29.79
CA SER A 271 -22.62 34.60 29.75
C SER A 271 -23.32 35.94 29.94
N ALA A 272 -24.61 36.04 29.63
CA ALA A 272 -25.37 37.28 29.76
C ALA A 272 -26.03 37.44 31.15
N CYS A 273 -26.68 36.39 31.66
CA CYS A 273 -27.44 36.50 32.92
C CYS A 273 -26.71 35.97 34.16
N ALA A 274 -25.60 35.24 33.99
CA ALA A 274 -24.76 34.64 35.03
C ALA A 274 -25.45 33.71 36.06
N ILE A 275 -26.76 33.47 35.93
CA ILE A 275 -27.57 32.73 36.91
C ILE A 275 -28.04 31.39 36.35
N THR A 276 -28.40 31.35 35.07
CA THR A 276 -29.01 30.16 34.47
C THR A 276 -27.92 29.18 34.04
N PRO A 277 -27.92 27.94 34.54
CA PRO A 277 -26.99 26.91 34.09
C PRO A 277 -27.27 26.54 32.63
N LEU A 278 -26.22 26.37 31.85
CA LEU A 278 -26.31 26.07 30.43
C LEU A 278 -26.66 24.58 30.21
N GLU A 279 -27.70 24.32 29.43
CA GLU A 279 -28.04 22.94 29.03
C GLU A 279 -27.18 22.49 27.85
N ASN A 280 -26.36 21.47 28.11
CA ASN A 280 -25.29 21.04 27.22
C ASN A 280 -25.70 19.92 26.23
N ARG A 281 -27.01 19.74 25.99
CA ARG A 281 -27.54 18.66 25.16
C ARG A 281 -27.19 18.85 23.68
N THR A 282 -27.31 20.07 23.16
CA THR A 282 -27.10 20.37 21.74
C THR A 282 -25.62 20.30 21.34
N TRP A 283 -24.70 20.72 22.23
CA TRP A 283 -23.26 20.51 22.02
C TRP A 283 -22.88 19.03 22.03
N ARG A 284 -23.42 18.23 22.96
CA ARG A 284 -23.23 16.77 22.94
C ARG A 284 -23.69 16.13 21.64
N ALA A 285 -24.85 16.54 21.11
CA ALA A 285 -25.34 16.07 19.81
C ALA A 285 -24.39 16.47 18.66
N LEU A 286 -23.93 17.72 18.64
CA LEU A 286 -22.97 18.20 17.65
C LEU A 286 -21.65 17.42 17.71
N LYS A 287 -21.09 17.17 18.90
CA LYS A 287 -19.88 16.34 19.06
C LYS A 287 -20.05 14.95 18.47
N HIS A 288 -21.17 14.28 18.74
CA HIS A 288 -21.45 12.96 18.17
C HIS A 288 -21.54 12.99 16.64
N ARG A 289 -22.20 14.01 16.07
CA ARG A 289 -22.27 14.17 14.60
C ARG A 289 -20.89 14.40 13.99
N ILE A 290 -20.05 15.25 14.61
CA ILE A 290 -18.66 15.51 14.18
C ILE A 290 -17.85 14.22 14.16
N LEU A 291 -17.90 13.43 15.24
CA LEU A 291 -17.13 12.18 15.34
C LEU A 291 -17.61 11.12 14.35
N ARG A 292 -18.93 11.01 14.13
CA ARG A 292 -19.48 10.12 13.11
C ARG A 292 -18.99 10.50 11.71
N GLU A 293 -18.86 11.79 11.43
CA GLU A 293 -18.36 12.23 10.13
C GLU A 293 -16.86 12.00 9.97
N LEU A 294 -16.10 12.10 11.06
CA LEU A 294 -14.68 11.77 11.03
C LEU A 294 -14.42 10.25 10.93
N ASP A 295 -15.34 9.42 11.42
CA ASP A 295 -15.31 7.96 11.23
C ASP A 295 -15.49 7.60 9.74
N ALA A 296 -16.30 8.36 8.98
CA ALA A 296 -16.50 8.17 7.54
C ALA A 296 -15.46 8.89 6.67
N CYS A 297 -14.99 10.07 7.08
CA CYS A 297 -14.00 10.85 6.35
C CYS A 297 -13.08 11.55 7.35
N ALA A 298 -11.93 10.92 7.60
CA ALA A 298 -10.96 11.39 8.58
C ALA A 298 -10.29 12.73 8.18
N GLY A 299 -10.47 13.20 6.94
CA GLY A 299 -9.96 14.47 6.44
C GLY A 299 -10.62 15.68 7.11
N GLY A 300 -11.89 15.54 7.49
CA GLY A 300 -12.65 16.63 8.11
C GLY A 300 -13.09 17.71 7.12
N ASP A 301 -13.20 17.41 5.84
CA ASP A 301 -13.63 18.36 4.79
C ASP A 301 -15.04 18.92 5.04
N ALA A 302 -15.88 18.14 5.71
CA ALA A 302 -17.23 18.54 6.14
C ALA A 302 -17.26 19.34 7.46
N LEU A 303 -16.09 19.67 8.03
CA LEU A 303 -15.93 20.41 9.29
C LEU A 303 -15.35 21.81 9.08
N GLY A 304 -15.54 22.68 10.08
CA GLY A 304 -14.92 24.01 10.11
C GLY A 304 -15.62 25.05 9.24
N ALA A 305 -14.97 26.22 9.07
CA ALA A 305 -15.61 27.39 8.48
C ALA A 305 -15.97 27.20 7.01
N ARG A 306 -15.14 26.46 6.26
CA ARG A 306 -15.38 26.16 4.83
C ARG A 306 -16.61 25.29 4.63
N ALA A 307 -16.87 24.35 5.55
CA ALA A 307 -18.02 23.45 5.48
C ALA A 307 -19.35 24.08 5.92
N MET A 308 -19.35 25.38 6.30
CA MET A 308 -20.59 26.08 6.65
C MET A 308 -21.43 26.48 5.42
N TRP A 309 -20.82 26.46 4.23
CA TRP A 309 -21.43 26.94 2.98
C TRP A 309 -21.46 25.87 1.87
N GLY A 310 -20.87 24.69 2.10
CA GLY A 310 -20.84 23.58 1.15
C GLY A 310 -22.01 22.61 1.32
N GLU A 311 -22.41 21.94 0.24
CA GLU A 311 -23.38 20.84 0.29
C GLU A 311 -22.87 19.73 1.22
N GLY A 312 -23.72 19.24 2.12
CA GLY A 312 -23.39 18.17 3.08
C GLY A 312 -22.50 18.57 4.26
N GLY A 313 -21.97 19.79 4.31
CA GLY A 313 -21.10 20.26 5.38
C GLY A 313 -21.82 20.64 6.69
N MET A 314 -21.04 20.96 7.73
CA MET A 314 -21.53 21.33 9.07
C MET A 314 -22.64 22.38 9.07
N GLY A 315 -22.70 23.29 8.08
CA GLY A 315 -23.73 24.31 7.99
C GLY A 315 -25.16 23.77 7.80
N VAL A 316 -25.29 22.58 7.20
CA VAL A 316 -26.61 21.97 6.90
C VAL A 316 -27.02 20.87 7.88
N TRP A 317 -26.20 20.56 8.90
CA TRP A 317 -26.54 19.54 9.90
C TRP A 317 -27.59 20.03 10.89
N GLU A 318 -28.51 19.16 11.28
CA GLU A 318 -29.56 19.48 12.23
C GLU A 318 -28.99 19.74 13.64
N GLU A 319 -28.00 18.95 14.05
CA GLU A 319 -27.32 19.07 15.33
C GLU A 319 -26.56 20.38 15.43
N ALA A 320 -25.92 20.81 14.34
CA ALA A 320 -25.26 22.10 14.25
C ALA A 320 -26.27 23.24 14.35
N ARG A 321 -27.36 23.21 13.56
CA ARG A 321 -28.44 24.21 13.65
C ARG A 321 -29.05 24.28 15.05
N ALA A 322 -29.29 23.14 15.70
CA ALA A 322 -29.81 23.09 17.07
C ALA A 322 -28.83 23.69 18.08
N CYS A 323 -27.52 23.45 17.92
CA CYS A 323 -26.48 24.06 18.74
C CYS A 323 -26.45 25.58 18.57
N TRP A 324 -26.49 26.09 17.34
CA TRP A 324 -26.45 27.54 17.06
C TRP A 324 -27.74 28.27 17.46
N LYS A 325 -28.88 27.59 17.50
CA LYS A 325 -30.17 28.14 17.96
C LYS A 325 -30.37 27.99 19.47
N ALA A 326 -29.49 27.29 20.19
CA ALA A 326 -29.62 27.11 21.62
C ALA A 326 -29.41 28.44 22.34
N VAL A 327 -30.39 28.86 23.12
CA VAL A 327 -30.39 30.12 23.88
C VAL A 327 -30.67 29.85 25.36
N CYS A 328 -30.38 30.85 26.19
CA CYS A 328 -30.69 30.84 27.61
C CYS A 328 -32.20 30.67 27.84
N VAL A 329 -32.57 29.70 28.68
CA VAL A 329 -33.98 29.40 29.02
C VAL A 329 -34.64 30.44 29.93
N LYS A 330 -33.87 31.40 30.48
CA LYS A 330 -34.40 32.47 31.32
C LYS A 330 -35.30 33.39 30.48
N PRO A 331 -36.56 33.63 30.89
CA PRO A 331 -37.43 34.59 30.24
C PRO A 331 -36.76 35.96 30.14
N GLY A 332 -36.73 36.55 28.94
CA GLY A 332 -36.13 37.85 28.67
C GLY A 332 -34.60 37.88 28.46
N CYS A 333 -33.88 36.77 28.65
CA CYS A 333 -32.44 36.73 28.36
C CYS A 333 -32.17 36.46 26.87
N ALA A 334 -32.65 35.33 26.35
CA ALA A 334 -32.48 34.89 24.96
C ALA A 334 -31.03 34.89 24.41
N ALA A 335 -30.01 35.02 25.28
CA ALA A 335 -28.61 35.00 24.88
C ALA A 335 -28.22 33.63 24.31
N ALA A 336 -27.46 33.62 23.22
CA ALA A 336 -26.96 32.39 22.61
C ALA A 336 -26.04 31.64 23.58
N ASN A 337 -26.22 30.32 23.65
CA ASN A 337 -25.40 29.45 24.50
C ASN A 337 -23.98 29.27 23.96
N TYR A 338 -23.80 29.38 22.65
CA TYR A 338 -22.52 29.21 21.97
C TYR A 338 -22.32 30.30 20.92
N ASP A 339 -21.13 30.89 20.89
CA ASP A 339 -20.72 31.73 19.77
C ASP A 339 -20.40 30.84 18.56
N ARG A 340 -21.26 30.86 17.55
CA ARG A 340 -21.12 30.06 16.33
C ARG A 340 -19.77 30.31 15.64
N ALA A 341 -19.36 31.57 15.47
CA ALA A 341 -18.16 31.88 14.69
C ALA A 341 -16.89 31.43 15.44
N ALA A 342 -16.83 31.72 16.75
CA ALA A 342 -15.72 31.29 17.58
C ALA A 342 -15.65 29.76 17.68
N THR A 343 -16.78 29.10 17.88
CA THR A 343 -16.85 27.62 18.02
C THR A 343 -16.40 26.93 16.73
N VAL A 344 -16.91 27.36 15.56
CA VAL A 344 -16.54 26.76 14.27
C VAL A 344 -15.05 26.97 13.97
N LYS A 345 -14.51 28.16 14.26
CA LYS A 345 -13.07 28.44 14.11
C LYS A 345 -12.22 27.56 15.03
N GLN A 346 -12.65 27.36 16.27
CA GLN A 346 -11.95 26.51 17.22
C GLN A 346 -11.99 25.03 16.81
N ILE A 347 -13.11 24.55 16.30
CA ILE A 347 -13.22 23.18 15.74
C ILE A 347 -12.24 23.01 14.57
N GLN A 348 -12.20 23.98 13.65
CA GLN A 348 -11.26 23.93 12.52
C GLN A 348 -9.81 23.87 12.98
N ALA A 349 -9.42 24.69 13.95
CA ALA A 349 -8.07 24.66 14.53
C ALA A 349 -7.75 23.29 15.17
N CYS A 350 -8.74 22.63 15.79
CA CYS A 350 -8.57 21.28 16.31
C CYS A 350 -8.31 20.26 15.19
N VAL A 351 -9.07 20.33 14.08
CA VAL A 351 -8.91 19.43 12.92
C VAL A 351 -7.55 19.63 12.22
N GLU A 352 -7.10 20.88 12.07
CA GLU A 352 -5.84 21.22 11.42
C GLU A 352 -4.61 20.73 12.20
N GLY A 353 -4.71 20.62 13.53
CA GLY A 353 -3.68 20.11 14.43
C GLY A 353 -3.61 18.58 14.54
N LEU A 354 -4.49 17.84 13.88
CA LEU A 354 -4.50 16.38 13.91
C LEU A 354 -3.36 15.78 13.05
N PRO A 355 -2.84 14.58 13.39
CA PRO A 355 -1.83 13.87 12.59
C PRO A 355 -2.26 13.68 11.14
N LYS A 356 -1.41 14.01 10.17
CA LYS A 356 -1.78 14.02 8.73
C LYS A 356 -1.24 12.83 7.94
N VAL A 357 -0.17 12.21 8.41
CA VAL A 357 0.55 11.14 7.72
C VAL A 357 0.73 9.94 8.64
N VAL A 358 0.93 8.77 8.04
CA VAL A 358 1.37 7.59 8.80
C VAL A 358 2.81 7.72 9.31
N GLU A 359 3.07 7.16 10.49
CA GLU A 359 4.43 6.96 11.01
C GLU A 359 5.03 5.69 10.42
N VAL A 360 5.88 5.79 9.40
CA VAL A 360 6.28 4.63 8.59
C VAL A 360 7.47 3.88 9.20
N ASP A 361 7.27 3.22 10.34
CA ASP A 361 8.36 2.57 11.08
C ASP A 361 8.56 1.08 10.74
N TRP A 362 7.76 0.54 9.82
CA TRP A 362 7.80 -0.86 9.34
C TRP A 362 8.52 -1.03 7.99
N LEU A 363 9.23 -0.01 7.51
CA LEU A 363 10.03 -0.08 6.27
C LEU A 363 11.54 -0.20 6.53
N GLU A 364 11.96 -0.34 7.78
CA GLU A 364 13.35 -0.63 8.14
C GLU A 364 13.62 -2.13 7.97
N GLU A 365 13.77 -2.58 6.71
CA GLU A 365 14.46 -3.84 6.35
C GLU A 365 14.48 -3.99 4.82
N SER A 366 15.21 -3.12 4.12
CA SER A 366 15.83 -3.49 2.82
C SER A 366 16.71 -2.36 2.29
N GLY A 367 18.02 -2.50 2.54
CA GLY A 367 19.03 -1.93 1.65
C GLY A 367 20.03 -0.98 2.30
N ASN A 368 21.09 -1.55 2.89
CA ASN A 368 22.41 -1.13 2.43
C ASN A 368 22.50 -1.55 0.95
N LEU A 369 22.12 -0.63 0.07
CA LEU A 369 22.54 -0.61 -1.32
C LEU A 369 23.35 0.67 -1.48
N ASP A 370 24.57 0.60 -0.95
CA ASP A 370 25.68 1.47 -1.34
C ASP A 370 26.36 0.91 -2.60
#